data_AF-D6PB66-F1
#
_entry.id   AF-D6PB66-F1
#
_cell.length_a   1.000
_cell.length_b   1.000
_cell.length_c   1.000
_cell.angle_alpha   90.00
_cell.angle_beta   90.00
_cell.angle_gamma   90.00
#
_symmetry.space_group_name_H-M   'P 1'
#
loop_
_entity.id
_entity.type
_entity.pdbx_description
1 polymer ?
#
loop_
_entity_poly.entity_id
_entity_poly.type
_entity_poly.pdbx_seq_one_letter_code
_entity_poly.pdbx_strand_id
1 'polypeptide(L)'
;MAYTADTGVLTLNLGKIDRNIRPLDASTVNSPNLPSIDIPSSIEMDGAALAQALRAAKQVGDLVNLSIDASSFTVHVQGQTDSVTVSFEKDELQSLTCANPARSQYSLTYLVPLSKVFSSLGTVKLGFGESFPLRLEFSFNDGAGEVVYFLAPRVETDY
;
A
#
# COMPACT_ATOMS: atom_id res chain seq x y z
N MET A 1 -2.01 21.39 19.59
CA MET A 1 -1.97 22.05 18.27
C MET A 1 -3.12 23.04 18.24
N ALA A 2 -2.89 24.28 17.81
CA ALA A 2 -3.93 25.30 17.71
C ALA A 2 -3.84 25.99 16.35
N TYR A 3 -4.98 26.11 15.66
CA TYR A 3 -5.09 26.87 14.42
C TYR A 3 -5.88 28.15 14.70
N THR A 4 -5.27 29.30 14.43
CA THR A 4 -5.93 30.60 14.59
C THR A 4 -6.44 31.07 13.23
N ALA A 5 -7.73 30.87 12.98
CA ALA A 5 -8.37 31.22 11.71
C ALA A 5 -8.14 32.68 11.30
N ASP A 6 -8.15 33.61 12.27
CA ASP A 6 -7.99 35.05 12.02
C ASP A 6 -6.60 35.44 11.48
N THR A 7 -5.56 34.69 11.85
CA THR A 7 -4.17 35.00 11.43
C THR A 7 -3.66 34.03 10.36
N GLY A 8 -4.40 32.96 10.10
CA GLY A 8 -4.00 31.86 9.23
C GLY A 8 -2.70 31.19 9.70
N VAL A 9 -2.46 31.14 11.02
CA VAL A 9 -1.26 30.53 11.59
C VAL A 9 -1.63 29.26 12.33
N LEU A 10 -0.97 28.16 11.95
CA LEU A 10 -0.94 26.92 12.69
C LEU A 10 0.23 26.95 13.68
N THR A 11 -0.09 26.86 14.97
CA THR A 11 0.89 26.82 16.05
C THR A 11 1.05 25.37 16.55
N LEU A 12 2.24 24.81 16.37
CA LEU A 12 2.67 23.56 16.99
C LEU A 12 3.53 23.85 18.21
N ASN A 13 3.10 23.34 19.37
CA ASN A 13 3.91 23.36 20.59
C ASN A 13 4.40 21.93 20.85
N LEU A 14 5.71 21.74 20.84
CA LEU A 14 6.42 20.47 21.04
C LEU A 14 7.43 20.65 22.18
N GLY A 15 6.95 20.50 23.42
CA GLY A 15 7.76 20.70 24.61
C GLY A 15 8.24 22.15 24.73
N LYS A 16 9.53 22.39 24.49
CA LYS A 16 10.14 23.74 24.49
C LYS A 16 10.15 24.42 23.12
N ILE A 17 9.61 23.76 22.09
CA ILE A 17 9.63 24.25 20.71
C ILE A 17 8.24 24.73 20.34
N ASP A 18 8.13 26.03 20.11
CA ASP A 18 6.94 26.63 19.52
C ASP A 18 7.23 26.92 18.04
N ARG A 19 6.46 26.30 17.15
CA ARG A 19 6.59 26.45 15.70
C ARG A 19 5.31 27.02 15.11
N ASN A 20 5.45 28.17 14.46
CA ASN A 20 4.38 28.83 13.73
C ASN A 20 4.52 28.55 12.24
N ILE A 21 3.47 27.98 11.64
CA ILE A 21 3.41 27.62 10.22
C ILE A 21 2.23 28.36 9.59
N ARG A 22 2.41 28.96 8.42
CA ARG A 22 1.31 29.47 7.60
C ARG A 22 0.94 28.40 6.58
N PRO A 23 -0.16 27.63 6.78
CA PRO A 23 -0.60 26.64 5.80
C PRO A 23 -1.06 27.30 4.51
N LEU A 24 -1.08 26.50 3.44
CA LEU A 24 -1.75 26.86 2.19
C LEU A 24 -3.27 26.92 2.41
N ASP A 25 -3.95 27.74 1.63
CA ASP A 25 -5.41 27.82 1.65
C ASP A 25 -6.02 26.51 1.14
N ALA A 26 -6.85 25.88 1.97
CA ALA A 26 -7.52 24.62 1.65
C ALA A 26 -8.42 24.74 0.42
N SER A 27 -8.93 25.94 0.09
CA SER A 27 -9.73 26.19 -1.11
C SER A 27 -8.96 25.97 -2.42
N THR A 28 -7.62 26.00 -2.36
CA THR A 28 -6.73 25.79 -3.51
C THR A 28 -6.37 24.31 -3.73
N VAL A 29 -6.78 23.43 -2.82
CA VAL A 29 -6.47 21.99 -2.87
C VAL A 29 -7.74 21.21 -3.17
N ASN A 30 -7.79 20.60 -4.36
CA ASN A 30 -8.88 19.69 -4.71
C ASN A 30 -8.70 18.35 -3.99
N SER A 31 -9.71 17.95 -3.22
CA SER A 31 -9.76 16.61 -2.64
C SER A 31 -10.20 15.62 -3.72
N PRO A 32 -9.42 14.55 -4.01
CA PRO A 32 -9.84 13.54 -4.96
C PRO A 32 -11.04 12.77 -4.40
N ASN A 33 -12.03 12.47 -5.25
CA ASN A 33 -13.11 11.57 -4.89
C ASN A 33 -12.54 10.15 -4.77
N LEU A 34 -12.66 9.56 -3.59
CA LEU A 34 -12.32 8.15 -3.37
C LEU A 34 -13.35 7.27 -4.10
N PRO A 35 -12.94 6.43 -5.06
CA PRO A 35 -13.85 5.53 -5.71
C PRO A 35 -14.24 4.40 -4.75
N SER A 36 -15.53 4.12 -4.61
CA SER A 36 -16.03 2.93 -3.91
C SER A 36 -15.87 1.71 -4.83
N ILE A 37 -14.66 1.16 -4.85
CA ILE A 37 -14.34 -0.03 -5.65
C ILE A 37 -14.53 -1.25 -4.76
N ASP A 38 -15.49 -2.10 -5.12
CA ASP A 38 -15.60 -3.42 -4.54
C ASP A 38 -14.50 -4.30 -5.12
N ILE A 39 -13.55 -4.63 -4.27
CA ILE A 39 -12.38 -5.40 -4.66
C ILE A 39 -12.70 -6.89 -4.48
N PRO A 40 -12.52 -7.71 -5.53
CA PRO A 40 -13.00 -9.09 -5.53
C PRO A 40 -12.18 -10.01 -4.61
N SER A 41 -10.91 -9.68 -4.36
CA SER A 41 -10.01 -10.51 -3.57
C SER A 41 -9.30 -9.69 -2.52
N SER A 42 -9.13 -10.24 -1.32
CA SER A 42 -8.46 -9.61 -0.20
C SER A 42 -7.60 -10.59 0.60
N ILE A 43 -6.45 -10.12 1.05
CA ILE A 43 -5.46 -10.87 1.81
C ILE A 43 -5.08 -10.05 3.03
N GLU A 44 -4.98 -10.68 4.19
CA GLU A 44 -4.40 -10.09 5.40
C GLU A 44 -3.16 -10.90 5.78
N MET A 45 -2.04 -10.20 5.93
CA MET A 45 -0.76 -10.82 6.23
C MET A 45 0.12 -9.92 7.09
N ASP A 46 1.25 -10.47 7.54
CA ASP A 46 2.24 -9.69 8.28
C ASP A 46 2.93 -8.64 7.38
N GLY A 47 2.96 -7.40 7.87
CA GLY A 47 3.54 -6.26 7.16
C GLY A 47 5.04 -6.42 6.92
N ALA A 48 5.77 -7.06 7.84
CA ALA A 48 7.19 -7.32 7.68
C ALA A 48 7.46 -8.36 6.58
N ALA A 49 6.70 -9.46 6.55
CA ALA A 49 6.78 -10.48 5.50
C ALA A 49 6.52 -9.89 4.10
N LEU A 50 5.45 -9.11 3.93
CA LEU A 50 5.16 -8.43 2.67
C LEU A 50 6.28 -7.45 2.28
N ALA A 51 6.76 -6.66 3.23
CA ALA A 51 7.81 -5.70 2.97
C ALA A 51 9.12 -6.36 2.53
N GLN A 52 9.44 -7.52 3.08
CA GLN A 52 10.58 -8.32 2.67
C GLN A 52 10.42 -8.82 1.22
N ALA A 53 9.24 -9.37 0.87
CA ALA A 53 8.96 -9.81 -0.49
C ALA A 53 9.10 -8.66 -1.52
N LEU A 54 8.53 -7.49 -1.22
CA LEU A 54 8.62 -6.31 -2.09
C LEU A 54 10.05 -5.78 -2.22
N ARG A 55 10.87 -5.85 -1.16
CA ARG A 55 12.28 -5.45 -1.20
C ARG A 55 13.11 -6.42 -2.04
N ALA A 56 12.89 -7.73 -1.89
CA ALA A 56 13.54 -8.74 -2.72
C ALA A 56 13.15 -8.52 -4.20
N ALA A 57 11.87 -8.29 -4.47
CA ALA A 57 11.41 -8.04 -5.83
C ALA A 57 12.06 -6.79 -6.46
N LYS A 58 12.29 -5.73 -5.67
CA LYS A 58 12.93 -4.49 -6.13
C LYS A 58 14.38 -4.65 -6.57
N GLN A 59 15.08 -5.70 -6.13
CA GLN A 59 16.45 -5.96 -6.56
C GLN A 59 16.52 -6.44 -8.01
N VAL A 60 15.44 -7.03 -8.51
CA VAL A 60 15.35 -7.65 -9.84
C VAL A 60 14.68 -6.73 -10.85
N GLY A 61 13.62 -6.01 -10.44
CA GLY A 61 12.85 -5.19 -11.37
C GLY A 61 12.05 -4.06 -10.72
N ASP A 62 11.41 -3.27 -11.59
CA ASP A 62 10.58 -2.12 -11.19
C ASP A 62 9.08 -2.43 -11.13
N LEU A 63 8.67 -3.54 -11.72
CA LEU A 63 7.29 -3.98 -11.83
C LEU A 63 7.16 -5.35 -11.17
N VAL A 64 6.15 -5.50 -10.32
CA VAL A 64 5.84 -6.74 -9.61
C VAL A 64 4.49 -7.26 -10.06
N ASN A 65 4.44 -8.54 -10.38
CA ASN A 65 3.21 -9.28 -10.64
C ASN A 65 2.73 -9.86 -9.32
N LEU A 66 1.56 -9.43 -8.88
CA LEU A 66 0.85 -10.00 -7.75
C LEU A 66 -0.22 -10.94 -8.28
N SER A 67 -0.21 -12.18 -7.81
CA SER A 67 -1.26 -13.16 -8.13
C SER A 67 -1.84 -13.75 -6.86
N ILE A 68 -3.15 -13.97 -6.87
CA ILE A 68 -3.88 -14.59 -5.76
C ILE A 68 -4.76 -15.71 -6.30
N ASP A 69 -4.71 -16.85 -5.61
CA ASP A 69 -5.54 -18.02 -5.85
C ASP A 69 -6.31 -18.38 -4.56
N ALA A 70 -7.14 -19.42 -4.59
CA ALA A 70 -7.92 -19.85 -3.42
C ALA A 70 -7.05 -20.39 -2.26
N SER A 71 -5.79 -20.74 -2.52
CA SER A 71 -4.86 -21.35 -1.57
C SER A 71 -3.60 -20.54 -1.31
N SER A 72 -3.21 -19.64 -2.22
CA SER A 72 -1.91 -18.96 -2.11
C SER A 72 -1.92 -17.56 -2.69
N PHE A 73 -0.97 -16.76 -2.23
CA PHE A 73 -0.64 -15.44 -2.74
C PHE A 73 0.81 -15.44 -3.21
N THR A 74 1.06 -14.97 -4.43
CA THR A 74 2.40 -14.97 -5.02
C THR A 74 2.82 -13.58 -5.47
N VAL A 75 4.05 -13.24 -5.13
CA VAL A 75 4.76 -12.02 -5.53
C VAL A 75 5.86 -12.44 -6.50
N HIS A 76 5.71 -12.08 -7.77
CA HIS A 76 6.66 -12.45 -8.81
C HIS A 76 7.21 -11.22 -9.52
N VAL A 77 8.51 -11.21 -9.78
CA VAL A 77 9.17 -10.20 -10.61
C VAL A 77 10.12 -10.87 -11.59
N GLN A 78 10.14 -10.36 -12.81
CA GLN A 78 11.02 -10.79 -13.87
C GLN A 78 11.94 -9.63 -14.26
N GLY A 79 13.25 -9.84 -14.11
CA GLY A 79 14.31 -8.97 -14.60
C GLY A 79 14.82 -9.43 -15.96
N GLN A 80 15.87 -8.78 -16.47
CA GLN A 80 16.49 -9.17 -17.74
C GLN A 80 17.25 -10.50 -17.65
N THR A 81 17.83 -10.81 -16.50
CA THR A 81 18.73 -11.96 -16.32
C THR A 81 18.33 -12.87 -15.17
N ASP A 82 17.43 -12.42 -14.30
CA ASP A 82 17.04 -13.06 -13.06
C ASP A 82 15.55 -12.85 -12.78
N SER A 83 15.00 -13.66 -11.87
CA SER A 83 13.62 -13.55 -11.41
C SER A 83 13.53 -13.90 -9.94
N VAL A 84 12.56 -13.30 -9.25
CA VAL A 84 12.26 -13.59 -7.84
C VAL A 84 10.78 -13.93 -7.74
N THR A 85 10.51 -15.06 -7.09
CA THR A 85 9.16 -15.51 -6.76
C THR A 85 9.09 -15.76 -5.28
N VAL A 86 8.13 -15.13 -4.61
CA VAL A 86 7.81 -15.36 -3.21
C VAL A 86 6.35 -15.78 -3.14
N SER A 87 6.10 -17.00 -2.68
CA SER A 87 4.76 -17.55 -2.49
C SER A 87 4.45 -17.64 -1.00
N PHE A 88 3.23 -17.28 -0.64
CA PHE A 88 2.67 -17.40 0.69
C PHE A 88 1.46 -18.34 0.61
N GLU A 89 1.51 -19.43 1.35
CA GLU A 89 0.39 -20.37 1.46
C GLU A 89 -0.67 -19.83 2.43
N LYS A 90 -1.90 -20.32 2.33
CA LYS A 90 -3.02 -19.90 3.19
C LYS A 90 -2.71 -20.01 4.68
N ASP A 91 -1.89 -20.98 5.08
CA ASP A 91 -1.51 -21.21 6.48
C ASP A 91 -0.51 -20.16 7.01
N GLU A 92 0.19 -19.45 6.12
CA GLU A 92 1.10 -18.34 6.45
C GLU A 92 0.38 -16.98 6.47
N LEU A 93 -0.87 -16.94 5.99
CA LEU A 93 -1.70 -15.75 5.88
C LEU A 93 -2.71 -15.72 7.03
N GLN A 94 -3.02 -14.51 7.51
CA GLN A 94 -4.03 -14.32 8.55
C GLN A 94 -5.45 -14.47 7.98
N SER A 95 -5.64 -13.99 6.75
CA SER A 95 -6.87 -14.16 6.00
C SER A 95 -6.56 -14.18 4.51
N LEU A 96 -7.23 -15.04 3.77
CA LEU A 96 -7.22 -15.05 2.32
C LEU A 96 -8.65 -15.26 1.85
N THR A 97 -9.16 -14.28 1.11
CA THR A 97 -10.46 -14.31 0.44
C THR A 97 -10.21 -14.07 -1.04
N CYS A 98 -10.45 -15.08 -1.85
CA CYS A 98 -10.29 -15.01 -3.30
C CYS A 98 -11.59 -15.47 -3.96
N ALA A 99 -12.31 -14.54 -4.58
CA ALA A 99 -13.54 -14.88 -5.31
C ALA A 99 -13.20 -15.58 -6.64
N ASN A 100 -12.23 -15.04 -7.37
CA ASN A 100 -11.67 -15.59 -8.60
C ASN A 100 -10.15 -15.39 -8.59
N PRO A 101 -9.37 -16.34 -9.15
CA PRO A 101 -7.96 -16.14 -9.43
C PRO A 101 -7.73 -14.80 -10.13
N ALA A 102 -6.84 -13.99 -9.58
CA ALA A 102 -6.55 -12.68 -10.12
C ALA A 102 -5.06 -12.45 -10.18
N ARG A 103 -4.62 -11.79 -11.26
CA ARG A 103 -3.24 -11.37 -11.47
C ARG A 103 -3.23 -9.91 -11.89
N SER A 104 -2.31 -9.14 -11.34
CA SER A 104 -2.09 -7.75 -11.76
C SER A 104 -0.68 -7.27 -11.48
N GLN A 105 -0.21 -6.38 -12.34
CA GLN A 105 1.12 -5.82 -12.26
C GLN A 105 1.09 -4.44 -11.61
N TYR A 106 2.02 -4.19 -10.68
CA TYR A 106 2.14 -2.93 -9.96
C TYR A 106 3.58 -2.42 -9.94
N SER A 107 3.76 -1.11 -9.77
CA SER A 107 5.10 -0.52 -9.73
C SER A 107 5.69 -0.56 -8.32
N LEU A 108 6.85 -1.20 -8.19
CA LEU A 108 7.62 -1.29 -6.96
C LEU A 108 8.17 0.06 -6.50
N THR A 109 8.30 1.03 -7.41
CA THR A 109 8.71 2.40 -7.08
C THR A 109 7.79 3.06 -6.05
N TYR A 110 6.50 2.70 -6.05
CA TYR A 110 5.54 3.18 -5.04
C TYR A 110 5.41 2.24 -3.85
N LEU A 111 5.45 0.92 -4.08
CA LEU A 111 5.27 -0.07 -3.01
C LEU A 111 6.44 -0.15 -2.04
N VAL A 112 7.68 0.05 -2.50
CA VAL A 112 8.88 -0.06 -1.65
C VAL A 112 8.98 1.05 -0.59
N PRO A 113 8.71 2.34 -0.90
CA PRO A 113 8.60 3.37 0.12
C PRO A 113 7.49 3.08 1.15
N LEU A 114 6.32 2.65 0.68
CA LEU A 114 5.19 2.31 1.55
C LEU A 114 5.50 1.13 2.45
N SER A 115 6.23 0.13 1.95
CA SER A 115 6.59 -1.04 2.74
C SER A 115 7.50 -0.74 3.91
N LYS A 116 8.25 0.37 3.88
CA LYS A 116 8.99 0.84 5.05
C LYS A 116 8.06 1.31 6.16
N VAL A 117 6.91 1.90 5.82
CA VAL A 117 5.91 2.39 6.78
C VAL A 117 5.20 1.22 7.44
N PHE A 118 4.68 0.28 6.64
CA PHE A 118 3.93 -0.85 7.19
C PHE A 118 4.82 -2.00 7.68
N SER A 119 6.12 -2.03 7.38
CA SER A 119 7.01 -3.09 7.89
C SER A 119 7.18 -3.12 9.41
N SER A 120 6.93 -2.00 10.08
CA SER A 120 6.92 -1.93 11.55
C SER A 120 5.51 -2.08 12.13
N LEU A 121 4.50 -2.23 11.27
CA LEU A 121 3.12 -2.47 11.65
C LEU A 121 2.85 -3.98 11.59
N GLY A 122 1.91 -4.46 12.40
CA GLY A 122 1.59 -5.89 12.46
C GLY A 122 0.88 -6.37 11.19
N THR A 123 -0.44 -6.19 11.14
CA THR A 123 -1.25 -6.68 10.02
C THR A 123 -1.38 -5.61 8.92
N VAL A 124 -1.16 -6.04 7.67
CA VAL A 124 -1.50 -5.27 6.47
C VAL A 124 -2.55 -6.02 5.66
N LYS A 125 -3.54 -5.29 5.15
CA LYS A 125 -4.57 -5.81 4.26
C LYS A 125 -4.30 -5.35 2.84
N LEU A 126 -4.30 -6.29 1.92
CA LEU A 126 -4.22 -6.04 0.49
C LEU A 126 -5.53 -6.44 -0.15
N GLY A 127 -5.93 -5.69 -1.15
CA GLY A 127 -7.05 -6.02 -2.01
C GLY A 127 -6.72 -5.69 -3.44
N PHE A 128 -6.90 -6.66 -4.34
CA PHE A 128 -6.80 -6.42 -5.77
C PHE A 128 -7.68 -7.39 -6.55
N GLY A 129 -7.78 -7.16 -7.85
CA GLY A 129 -8.45 -7.99 -8.83
C GLY A 129 -7.76 -7.85 -10.19
N GLU A 130 -8.20 -8.58 -11.19
CA GLU A 130 -7.63 -8.51 -12.53
C GLU A 130 -7.87 -7.13 -13.16
N SER A 131 -6.80 -6.38 -13.43
CA SER A 131 -6.85 -4.99 -13.92
C SER A 131 -7.53 -4.00 -12.95
N PHE A 132 -7.58 -4.33 -11.65
CA PHE A 132 -8.08 -3.42 -10.61
C PHE A 132 -6.93 -2.69 -9.88
N PRO A 133 -7.18 -1.49 -9.32
CA PRO A 133 -6.23 -0.86 -8.43
C PRO A 133 -5.99 -1.73 -7.19
N LEU A 134 -4.73 -1.79 -6.78
CA LEU A 134 -4.35 -2.37 -5.50
C LEU A 134 -4.76 -1.41 -4.40
N ARG A 135 -5.60 -1.90 -3.49
CA ARG A 135 -5.90 -1.26 -2.21
C ARG A 135 -5.02 -1.87 -1.14
N LEU A 136 -4.33 -1.03 -0.40
CA LEU A 136 -3.49 -1.43 0.71
C LEU A 136 -3.92 -0.65 1.95
N GLU A 137 -4.26 -1.38 3.01
CA GLU A 137 -4.81 -0.84 4.24
C GLU A 137 -3.98 -1.30 5.43
N PHE A 138 -3.66 -0.35 6.30
CA PHE A 138 -2.98 -0.63 7.56
C PHE A 138 -3.39 0.40 8.60
N SER A 139 -3.40 -0.01 9.86
CA SER A 139 -3.65 0.85 11.00
C SER A 139 -2.37 1.02 11.84
N PHE A 140 -2.30 2.12 12.57
CA PHE A 140 -1.20 2.39 13.48
C PHE A 140 -1.71 2.86 14.85
N ASN A 141 -0.88 2.64 15.88
CA ASN A 141 -1.16 3.02 17.27
C ASN A 141 -2.52 2.49 17.75
N ASP A 142 -2.70 1.16 17.69
CA ASP A 142 -3.90 0.43 18.13
C ASP A 142 -5.22 0.97 17.55
N GLY A 143 -5.21 1.32 16.26
CA GLY A 143 -6.39 1.81 15.55
C GLY A 143 -6.65 3.31 15.71
N ALA A 144 -5.73 4.07 16.32
CA ALA A 144 -5.85 5.52 16.38
C ALA A 144 -5.72 6.21 15.00
N GLY A 145 -5.20 5.49 14.00
CA GLY A 145 -5.20 5.96 12.62
C GLY A 145 -5.27 4.80 11.64
N GLU A 146 -5.97 5.04 10.54
CA GLU A 146 -6.11 4.14 9.40
C GLU A 146 -5.55 4.82 8.16
N VAL A 147 -4.81 4.05 7.36
CA VAL A 147 -4.29 4.50 6.07
C VAL A 147 -4.82 3.58 5.00
N VAL A 148 -5.39 4.17 3.96
CA VAL A 148 -5.82 3.47 2.75
C VAL A 148 -5.03 4.04 1.57
N TYR A 149 -4.31 3.17 0.87
CA TYR A 149 -3.54 3.53 -0.31
C TYR A 149 -4.10 2.81 -1.54
N PHE A 150 -4.28 3.55 -2.64
CA PHE A 150 -4.68 2.98 -3.93
C PHE A 150 -3.53 3.14 -4.92
N LEU A 151 -3.17 2.03 -5.58
CA LEU A 151 -2.18 2.02 -6.64
C LEU A 151 -2.79 1.46 -7.93
N ALA A 152 -2.76 2.25 -9.00
CA ALA A 152 -3.24 1.81 -10.29
C ALA A 152 -2.39 0.63 -10.81
N PRO A 153 -3.02 -0.36 -11.46
CA PRO A 153 -2.28 -1.43 -12.11
C PRO A 153 -1.54 -0.87 -13.34
N ARG A 154 -0.45 -1.52 -13.71
CA ARG A 154 0.19 -1.34 -15.01
C ARG A 154 -0.41 -2.38 -15.96
N VAL A 155 -0.71 -1.97 -17.18
CA VAL A 155 -1.23 -2.85 -18.22
C VAL A 155 -0.11 -3.79 -18.64
N GLU A 156 -0.35 -5.11 -18.61
CA GLU A 156 0.51 -6.07 -19.30
C GLU A 156 0.46 -5.69 -20.79
N THR A 157 1.54 -5.10 -21.31
CA THR A 157 1.69 -4.97 -22.76
C THR A 157 2.26 -6.30 -23.21
N ASP A 158 1.40 -7.21 -23.65
CA ASP A 158 1.85 -8.37 -24.43
C ASP A 158 2.61 -7.83 -25.64
N TYR A 159 3.88 -8.20 -25.75
CA TYR A 159 4.69 -8.07 -26.96
C TYR A 159 5.11 -9.46 -27.41
#